data_AF-A0A2G9NB17-F1
#
_entry.id   AF-A0A2G9NB17-F1
#
_cell.length_a   1.000
_cell.length_b   1.000
_cell.length_c   1.000
_cell.angle_alpha   90.00
_cell.angle_beta   90.00
_cell.angle_gamma   90.00
#
_symmetry.space_group_name_H-M   'P 1'
#
loop_
_entity.id
_entity.type
_entity.pdbx_description
1 polymer ?
#
loop_
_entity_poly.entity_id
_entity_poly.type
_entity_poly.pdbx_seq_one_letter_code
_entity_poly.pdbx_strand_id
1 'polypeptide(L)'
;MVNKKFVILFVVIMILVLSLPTALAPDDEPLSNATTNTTVTPPAANVTVNPNTQKIALLELKINSLESQIYILQTDLQTLDYKVSTIKNDVDIINSQQNSLEQGIKQDIGSVSTGLAGLQKNLDTTKENLTEVKTELEGTQSFNTFLAFIIFLIVVTVIGGIVYAKKKGIFSNGLFNNKVHPQVASYITNHIKQGKKFEHIKQNLVQAGWEEKDIHHAYKSTMKTNYQSYKKAQGPDKKKVIMISVIGVVIIIVGMFSLSGSVGQAIKIQQTVDTKTSVLTTDIICEDGLILNPTGDGCCQDVNQNQVCDDIDIYQLNKAAQDKAVCSDNNDCSADKVCINNKCGYVKDIYKGSDICSKRCTYYSVETVTSDGETYFHKPGQDGYTAAGGLTWNLLDAPSHCIEENAQTVFEISKLGPTTIINENGEKKSKISLLSKEIITLEQGQKSKIITHPANSNIKFTLLANEIFENCN
;
A
#
# COMPACT_ATOMS: atom_id res chain seq x y z
N MET A 1 -31.94 -8.80 43.97
CA MET A 1 -32.81 -9.95 43.67
C MET A 1 -32.28 -10.61 42.40
N VAL A 2 -31.54 -11.72 42.56
CA VAL A 2 -30.78 -12.40 41.50
C VAL A 2 -31.60 -13.58 40.98
N ASN A 3 -31.70 -13.69 39.66
CA ASN A 3 -32.65 -14.54 38.95
C ASN A 3 -32.17 -16.01 38.93
N LYS A 4 -32.85 -16.88 39.69
CA LYS A 4 -32.50 -18.29 39.96
C LYS A 4 -32.70 -19.28 38.80
N LYS A 5 -32.92 -18.82 37.56
CA LYS A 5 -33.30 -19.71 36.44
C LYS A 5 -32.15 -20.18 35.52
N PHE A 6 -30.90 -19.77 35.77
CA PHE A 6 -29.78 -20.09 34.87
C PHE A 6 -28.86 -21.24 35.32
N VAL A 7 -29.09 -21.86 36.48
CA VAL A 7 -28.16 -22.87 37.06
C VAL A 7 -28.54 -24.32 36.71
N ILE A 8 -29.74 -24.58 36.18
CA ILE A 8 -30.21 -25.95 35.94
C ILE A 8 -29.76 -26.50 34.57
N LEU A 9 -29.33 -25.65 33.63
CA LEU A 9 -28.91 -26.09 32.30
C LEU A 9 -27.43 -26.54 32.24
N PHE A 10 -26.61 -26.17 33.22
CA PHE A 10 -25.17 -26.51 33.22
C PHE A 10 -24.84 -27.85 33.89
N VAL A 11 -25.77 -28.47 34.62
CA VAL A 11 -25.52 -29.73 35.35
C VAL A 11 -25.85 -30.98 34.51
N VAL A 12 -26.66 -30.84 33.45
CA VAL A 12 -27.09 -31.98 32.62
C VAL A 12 -26.07 -32.34 31.53
N ILE A 13 -25.19 -31.41 31.14
CA ILE A 13 -24.18 -31.63 30.09
C ILE A 13 -22.88 -32.26 30.63
N MET A 14 -22.68 -32.28 31.95
CA MET A 14 -21.47 -32.81 32.59
C MET A 14 -21.54 -34.31 32.97
N ILE A 15 -22.66 -35.00 32.69
CA ILE A 15 -22.83 -36.43 33.06
C ILE A 15 -22.70 -37.39 31.86
N LEU A 16 -22.46 -36.89 30.64
CA LEU A 16 -22.42 -37.75 29.43
C LEU A 16 -21.03 -37.94 28.78
N VAL A 17 -19.94 -37.73 29.52
CA VAL A 17 -18.55 -37.92 29.01
C VAL A 17 -17.71 -38.82 29.93
N LEU A 18 -18.29 -39.93 30.41
CA LEU A 18 -17.54 -40.98 31.11
C LEU A 18 -17.98 -42.37 30.62
N SER A 19 -17.53 -42.73 29.42
CA SER A 19 -17.35 -44.14 29.01
C SER A 19 -16.63 -44.22 27.66
N LEU A 20 -15.30 -44.02 27.67
CA LEU A 20 -14.46 -44.60 26.62
C LEU A 20 -14.09 -46.03 27.01
N PRO A 21 -14.31 -47.03 26.14
CA PRO A 21 -13.61 -48.29 26.25
C PRO A 21 -12.15 -48.10 25.84
N THR A 22 -11.24 -48.69 26.63
CA THR A 22 -9.84 -48.94 26.29
C THR A 22 -9.76 -49.71 24.97
N ALA A 23 -9.37 -49.04 23.89
CA ALA A 23 -9.01 -49.66 22.64
C ALA A 23 -7.56 -50.16 22.73
N LEU A 24 -7.41 -51.48 22.63
CA LEU A 24 -6.17 -52.21 22.47
C LEU A 24 -5.45 -51.76 21.20
N ALA A 25 -4.12 -51.61 21.30
CA ALA A 25 -3.24 -51.42 20.16
C ALA A 25 -3.31 -52.64 19.22
N PRO A 26 -3.31 -52.46 17.89
CA PRO A 26 -3.02 -53.54 16.97
C PRO A 26 -1.49 -53.72 16.91
N ASP A 27 -1.04 -54.90 17.32
CA ASP A 27 0.29 -55.41 17.01
C ASP A 27 0.34 -55.72 15.50
N ASP A 28 1.08 -54.90 14.74
CA ASP A 28 1.40 -55.18 13.34
C ASP A 28 2.60 -56.15 13.28
N GLU A 29 2.30 -57.45 13.13
CA GLU A 29 3.27 -58.48 12.74
C GLU A 29 3.19 -58.70 11.21
N PRO A 30 4.31 -58.63 10.46
CA PRO A 30 4.28 -58.83 9.02
C PRO A 30 4.29 -60.33 8.68
N LEU A 31 3.12 -60.92 8.42
CA LEU A 31 3.01 -62.29 7.91
C LEU A 31 3.30 -62.33 6.40
N SER A 32 4.52 -62.72 6.02
CA SER A 32 4.83 -63.10 4.64
C SER A 32 4.21 -64.45 4.31
N ASN A 33 3.13 -64.49 3.52
CA ASN A 33 2.64 -65.73 2.93
C ASN A 33 2.93 -65.76 1.43
N ALA A 34 3.87 -66.63 1.06
CA ALA A 34 4.16 -67.01 -0.31
C ALA A 34 2.98 -67.80 -0.88
N THR A 35 2.36 -67.25 -1.94
CA THR A 35 1.31 -67.92 -2.71
C THR A 35 1.93 -68.98 -3.63
N THR A 36 1.95 -70.24 -3.19
CA THR A 36 2.13 -71.40 -4.07
C THR A 36 0.81 -71.71 -4.80
N ASN A 37 0.75 -71.35 -6.07
CA ASN A 37 -0.29 -71.79 -7.01
C ASN A 37 -0.21 -73.31 -7.18
N THR A 38 -1.15 -74.04 -6.57
CA THR A 38 -1.39 -75.45 -6.89
C THR A 38 -2.77 -75.55 -7.54
N THR A 39 -2.77 -75.68 -8.86
CA THR A 39 -3.97 -75.92 -9.67
C THR A 39 -4.41 -77.36 -9.46
N VAL A 40 -5.42 -77.56 -8.61
CA VAL A 40 -6.10 -78.85 -8.47
C VAL A 40 -7.52 -78.68 -9.01
N THR A 41 -7.77 -79.30 -10.16
CA THR A 41 -9.09 -79.35 -10.82
C THR A 41 -10.04 -80.22 -9.99
N PRO A 42 -11.14 -79.71 -9.42
CA PRO A 42 -12.08 -80.53 -8.68
C PRO A 42 -13.04 -81.28 -9.61
N PRO A 43 -13.51 -82.48 -9.23
CA PRO A 43 -14.53 -83.20 -9.98
C PRO A 43 -15.88 -82.49 -9.89
N ALA A 44 -16.58 -82.41 -11.04
CA ALA A 44 -17.90 -81.83 -11.18
C ALA A 44 -18.95 -82.64 -10.39
N ALA A 45 -19.12 -82.29 -9.11
CA ALA A 45 -20.29 -82.67 -8.33
C ALA A 45 -21.41 -81.69 -8.63
N ASN A 46 -22.53 -82.21 -9.15
CA ASN A 46 -23.73 -81.43 -9.42
C ASN A 46 -24.39 -81.10 -8.07
N VAL A 47 -23.93 -80.03 -7.43
CA VAL A 47 -24.47 -79.56 -6.15
C VAL A 47 -25.77 -78.81 -6.44
N THR A 48 -26.89 -79.43 -6.06
CA THR A 48 -28.19 -78.77 -6.01
C THR A 48 -28.14 -77.73 -4.88
N VAL A 49 -27.66 -76.53 -5.19
CA VAL A 49 -27.56 -75.43 -4.23
C VAL A 49 -28.97 -75.03 -3.82
N ASN A 50 -29.27 -75.16 -2.53
CA ASN A 50 -30.55 -74.76 -1.97
C ASN A 50 -30.79 -73.26 -2.26
N PRO A 51 -31.93 -72.86 -2.86
CA PRO A 51 -32.21 -71.45 -3.20
C PRO A 51 -32.18 -70.52 -1.98
N ASN A 52 -32.37 -71.05 -0.77
CA ASN A 52 -32.22 -70.26 0.47
C ASN A 52 -30.75 -69.87 0.72
N THR A 53 -29.78 -70.71 0.36
CA THR A 53 -28.34 -70.40 0.51
C THR A 53 -27.94 -69.23 -0.40
N GLN A 54 -28.47 -69.14 -1.61
CA GLN A 54 -28.22 -68.01 -2.52
C GLN A 54 -28.83 -66.70 -2.00
N LYS A 55 -30.03 -66.75 -1.41
CA LYS A 55 -30.66 -65.57 -0.80
C LYS A 55 -29.89 -65.06 0.41
N ILE A 56 -29.35 -65.96 1.24
CA ILE A 56 -28.53 -65.61 2.40
C ILE A 56 -27.24 -64.90 1.94
N ALA A 57 -26.53 -65.48 0.97
CA ALA A 57 -25.32 -64.85 0.43
C ALA A 57 -25.60 -63.46 -0.19
N LEU A 58 -26.73 -63.28 -0.88
CA LEU A 58 -27.13 -61.98 -1.41
C LEU A 58 -27.46 -60.97 -0.29
N LEU A 59 -28.09 -61.41 0.80
CA LEU A 59 -28.37 -60.56 1.95
C LEU A 59 -27.07 -60.13 2.66
N GLU A 60 -26.10 -61.03 2.81
CA GLU A 60 -24.78 -60.71 3.36
C GLU A 60 -24.06 -59.65 2.52
N LEU A 61 -24.06 -59.76 1.19
CA LEU A 61 -23.49 -58.74 0.31
C LEU A 61 -24.18 -57.37 0.46
N LYS A 62 -25.51 -57.36 0.60
CA LYS A 62 -26.26 -56.11 0.83
C LYS A 62 -25.97 -55.50 2.20
N ILE A 63 -25.81 -56.32 3.24
CA ILE A 63 -25.44 -55.87 4.59
C ILE A 63 -24.04 -55.23 4.55
N ASN A 64 -23.05 -55.90 3.96
CA ASN A 64 -21.70 -55.37 3.84
C ASN A 64 -21.67 -54.05 3.03
N SER A 65 -22.48 -53.95 1.98
CA SER A 65 -22.63 -52.71 1.22
C SER A 65 -23.26 -51.58 2.05
N LEU A 66 -24.24 -51.88 2.90
CA LEU A 66 -24.87 -50.89 3.78
C LEU A 66 -23.91 -50.44 4.89
N GLU A 67 -23.14 -51.36 5.47
CA GLU A 67 -22.09 -51.05 6.46
C GLU A 67 -21.04 -50.11 5.88
N SER A 68 -20.60 -50.35 4.64
CA SER A 68 -19.68 -49.44 3.94
C SER A 68 -20.28 -48.06 3.70
N GLN A 69 -21.57 -47.96 3.33
CA GLN A 69 -22.23 -46.67 3.18
C GLN A 69 -22.36 -45.92 4.52
N ILE A 70 -22.67 -46.62 5.62
CA ILE A 70 -22.73 -46.04 6.96
C ILE A 70 -21.37 -45.46 7.36
N TYR A 71 -20.27 -46.16 7.07
CA TYR A 71 -18.92 -45.66 7.36
C TYR A 71 -18.58 -44.38 6.58
N ILE A 72 -18.95 -44.30 5.30
CA ILE A 72 -18.77 -43.08 4.49
C ILE A 72 -19.59 -41.92 5.06
N LEU A 73 -20.86 -42.17 5.39
CA LEU A 73 -21.75 -41.17 6.01
C LEU A 73 -21.21 -40.65 7.34
N GLN A 74 -20.59 -41.51 8.17
CA GLN A 74 -19.93 -41.08 9.41
C GLN A 74 -18.73 -40.16 9.15
N THR A 75 -17.94 -40.47 8.11
CA THR A 75 -16.78 -39.65 7.72
C THR A 75 -17.23 -38.29 7.18
N ASP A 76 -18.29 -38.26 6.38
CA ASP A 76 -18.88 -37.01 5.87
C ASP A 76 -19.43 -36.13 7.02
N LEU A 77 -20.06 -36.74 8.04
CA LEU A 77 -20.52 -36.02 9.23
C LEU A 77 -19.37 -35.40 10.02
N GLN A 78 -18.26 -36.12 10.19
CA GLN A 78 -17.06 -35.57 10.86
C GLN A 78 -16.45 -34.41 10.06
N THR A 79 -16.40 -34.54 8.73
CA THR A 79 -15.92 -33.48 7.83
C THR A 79 -16.82 -32.25 7.90
N LEU A 80 -18.13 -32.45 7.98
CA LEU A 80 -19.10 -31.36 8.10
C LEU A 80 -18.97 -30.65 9.45
N ASP A 81 -18.78 -31.38 10.55
CA ASP A 81 -18.56 -30.83 11.88
C ASP A 81 -17.30 -29.94 11.94
N TYR A 82 -16.20 -30.39 11.32
CA TYR A 82 -14.98 -29.61 11.15
C TYR A 82 -15.22 -28.31 10.36
N LYS A 83 -15.95 -28.38 9.24
CA LYS A 83 -16.28 -27.20 8.42
C LYS A 83 -17.17 -26.21 9.19
N VAL A 84 -18.16 -26.69 9.93
CA VAL A 84 -19.02 -25.84 10.78
C VAL A 84 -18.21 -25.15 11.87
N SER A 85 -17.26 -25.85 12.49
CA SER A 85 -16.35 -25.27 13.49
C SER A 85 -15.45 -24.19 12.90
N THR A 86 -14.95 -24.40 11.67
CA THR A 86 -14.14 -23.40 10.95
C THR A 86 -14.97 -22.15 10.63
N ILE A 87 -16.17 -22.32 10.06
CA ILE A 87 -17.09 -21.21 9.75
C ILE A 87 -17.44 -20.42 11.01
N LYS A 88 -17.62 -21.10 12.15
CA LYS A 88 -17.89 -20.43 13.43
C LYS A 88 -16.72 -19.50 13.83
N ASN A 89 -15.49 -19.97 13.71
CA ASN A 89 -14.31 -19.15 13.99
C ASN A 89 -14.20 -17.95 13.03
N ASP A 90 -14.49 -18.16 11.75
CA ASP A 90 -14.48 -17.09 10.75
C ASP A 90 -15.54 -16.01 11.08
N VAL A 91 -16.73 -16.42 11.52
CA VAL A 91 -17.79 -15.50 11.97
C VAL A 91 -17.36 -14.70 13.20
N ASP A 92 -16.69 -15.34 14.17
CA ASP A 92 -16.19 -14.65 15.36
C ASP A 92 -15.10 -13.61 15.00
N ILE A 93 -14.21 -13.94 14.05
CA ILE A 93 -13.20 -13.01 13.52
C ILE A 93 -13.87 -11.83 12.82
N ILE A 94 -14.82 -12.06 11.91
CA ILE A 94 -15.56 -11.01 11.20
C ILE A 94 -16.26 -10.08 12.21
N ASN A 95 -16.88 -10.63 13.25
CA ASN A 95 -17.55 -9.84 14.28
C ASN A 95 -16.54 -8.97 15.07
N SER A 96 -15.34 -9.47 15.33
CA SER A 96 -14.27 -8.68 15.97
C SER A 96 -13.78 -7.53 15.07
N GLN A 97 -13.62 -7.79 13.76
CA GLN A 97 -13.22 -6.79 12.77
C GLN A 97 -14.28 -5.70 12.61
N GLN A 98 -15.56 -6.07 12.58
CA GLN A 98 -16.68 -5.13 12.53
C GLN A 98 -16.67 -4.18 13.74
N ASN A 99 -16.45 -4.71 14.95
CA ASN A 99 -16.36 -3.89 16.16
C ASN A 99 -15.16 -2.92 16.11
N SER A 100 -14.01 -3.37 15.61
CA SER A 100 -12.83 -2.51 15.44
C SER A 100 -13.06 -1.41 14.40
N LEU A 101 -13.71 -1.74 13.28
CA LEU A 101 -14.03 -0.77 12.23
C LEU A 101 -15.03 0.29 12.73
N GLU A 102 -16.06 -0.12 13.48
CA GLU A 102 -17.03 0.80 14.06
C GLU A 102 -16.36 1.78 15.04
N GLN A 103 -15.40 1.31 15.84
CA GLN A 103 -14.61 2.17 16.73
C GLN A 103 -13.72 3.14 15.96
N GLY A 104 -13.05 2.69 14.90
CA GLY A 104 -12.22 3.54 14.03
C GLY A 104 -13.04 4.65 13.37
N ILE A 105 -14.19 4.32 12.79
CA ILE A 105 -15.10 5.30 12.18
C ILE A 105 -15.58 6.32 13.21
N LYS A 106 -15.94 5.89 14.43
CA LYS A 106 -16.33 6.81 15.51
C LYS A 106 -15.21 7.78 15.89
N GLN A 107 -13.97 7.31 15.92
CA GLN A 107 -12.80 8.15 16.20
C GLN A 107 -12.54 9.16 15.08
N ASP A 108 -12.61 8.72 13.82
CA ASP A 108 -12.39 9.58 12.66
C ASP A 108 -13.48 10.65 12.52
N ILE A 109 -14.75 10.29 12.75
CA ILE A 109 -15.86 11.25 12.79
C ILE A 109 -15.64 12.28 13.91
N GLY A 110 -15.15 11.86 15.08
CA GLY A 110 -14.81 12.76 16.18
C GLY A 110 -13.69 13.74 15.79
N SER A 111 -12.68 13.26 15.08
CA SER A 111 -11.58 14.08 14.56
C SER A 111 -12.06 15.08 13.50
N VAL A 112 -12.87 14.64 12.54
CA VAL A 112 -13.45 15.50 11.49
C VAL A 112 -14.36 16.56 12.09
N SER A 113 -15.22 16.20 13.06
CA SER A 113 -16.07 17.15 13.77
C SER A 113 -15.26 18.22 14.50
N THR A 114 -14.16 17.82 15.15
CA THR A 114 -13.23 18.74 15.82
C THR A 114 -12.50 19.64 14.81
N GLY A 115 -12.06 19.08 13.70
CA GLY A 115 -11.42 19.81 12.60
C GLY A 115 -12.36 20.84 11.96
N LEU A 116 -13.62 20.46 11.74
CA LEU A 116 -14.65 21.35 11.22
C LEU A 116 -14.97 22.48 12.21
N ALA A 117 -15.03 22.19 13.51
CA ALA A 117 -15.18 23.22 14.55
C ALA A 117 -13.99 24.20 14.55
N GLY A 118 -12.76 23.70 14.34
CA GLY A 118 -11.57 24.54 14.16
C GLY A 118 -11.65 25.41 12.91
N LEU A 119 -12.10 24.86 11.78
CA LEU A 119 -12.34 25.59 10.53
C LEU A 119 -13.41 26.67 10.70
N GLN A 120 -14.51 26.35 11.39
CA GLN A 120 -15.58 27.31 11.67
C GLN A 120 -15.08 28.46 12.53
N LYS A 121 -14.29 28.17 13.57
CA LYS A 121 -13.63 29.20 14.39
C LYS A 121 -12.71 30.10 13.55
N ASN A 122 -11.90 29.51 12.67
CA ASN A 122 -11.03 30.28 11.78
C ASN A 122 -11.82 31.14 10.80
N LEU A 123 -12.97 30.66 10.31
CA LEU A 123 -13.87 31.42 9.44
C LEU A 123 -14.47 32.62 10.18
N ASP A 124 -14.91 32.43 11.42
CA ASP A 124 -15.44 33.51 12.27
C ASP A 124 -14.37 34.55 12.58
N THR A 125 -13.16 34.13 12.96
CA THR A 125 -12.02 35.05 13.15
C THR A 125 -11.67 35.80 11.86
N THR A 126 -11.72 35.12 10.70
CA THR A 126 -11.47 35.79 9.41
C THR A 126 -12.54 36.82 9.09
N LYS A 127 -13.81 36.53 9.42
CA LYS A 127 -14.92 37.46 9.26
C LYS A 127 -14.79 38.68 10.17
N GLU A 128 -14.37 38.49 11.42
CA GLU A 128 -14.07 39.57 12.36
C GLU A 128 -12.94 40.46 11.84
N ASN A 129 -11.81 39.87 11.44
CA ASN A 129 -10.68 40.61 10.85
C ASN A 129 -11.08 41.36 9.57
N LEU A 130 -11.93 40.78 8.73
CA LEU A 130 -12.42 41.45 7.53
C LEU A 130 -13.32 42.65 7.89
N THR A 131 -14.08 42.55 8.98
CA THR A 131 -14.92 43.64 9.48
C THR A 131 -14.06 44.76 10.04
N GLU A 132 -13.00 44.43 10.80
CA GLU A 132 -12.01 45.40 11.29
C GLU A 132 -11.30 46.12 10.13
N VAL A 133 -10.82 45.39 9.13
CA VAL A 133 -10.20 45.97 7.92
C VAL A 133 -11.20 46.89 7.18
N LYS A 134 -12.48 46.50 7.10
CA LYS A 134 -13.50 47.35 6.48
C LYS A 134 -13.72 48.65 7.27
N THR A 135 -13.75 48.58 8.60
CA THR A 135 -13.86 49.77 9.46
C THR A 135 -12.63 50.66 9.35
N GLU A 136 -11.42 50.10 9.25
CA GLU A 136 -10.21 50.87 8.94
C GLU A 136 -10.27 51.52 7.56
N LEU A 137 -10.81 50.83 6.55
CA LEU A 137 -10.93 51.35 5.18
C LEU A 137 -11.95 52.51 5.10
N GLU A 138 -13.10 52.40 5.77
CA GLU A 138 -14.11 53.46 5.87
C GLU A 138 -13.58 54.67 6.66
N GLY A 139 -12.80 54.43 7.72
CA GLY A 139 -12.02 55.49 8.39
C GLY A 139 -11.03 56.16 7.45
N THR A 140 -10.36 55.39 6.60
CA THR A 140 -9.37 55.87 5.62
C THR A 140 -10.00 56.65 4.47
N GLN A 141 -11.25 56.37 4.08
CA GLN A 141 -11.95 57.11 3.03
C GLN A 141 -12.30 58.54 3.48
N SER A 142 -12.66 58.75 4.75
CA SER A 142 -12.81 60.10 5.32
C SER A 142 -11.47 60.81 5.52
N PHE A 143 -10.41 60.05 5.82
CA PHE A 143 -9.05 60.57 5.94
C PHE A 143 -8.45 60.96 4.59
N ASN A 144 -8.81 60.33 3.46
CA ASN A 144 -8.19 60.61 2.16
C ASN A 144 -8.57 61.98 1.58
N THR A 145 -9.80 62.45 1.82
CA THR A 145 -10.25 63.79 1.41
C THR A 145 -9.62 64.88 2.28
N PHE A 146 -9.41 64.60 3.57
CA PHE A 146 -8.74 65.50 4.51
C PHE A 146 -7.21 65.49 4.32
N LEU A 147 -6.60 64.34 4.05
CA LEU A 147 -5.19 64.16 3.71
C LEU A 147 -4.84 64.79 2.37
N ALA A 148 -5.69 64.75 1.34
CA ALA A 148 -5.40 65.44 0.08
C ALA A 148 -5.24 66.96 0.28
N PHE A 149 -6.04 67.56 1.17
CA PHE A 149 -5.98 68.98 1.50
C PHE A 149 -4.74 69.32 2.35
N ILE A 150 -4.40 68.46 3.32
CA ILE A 150 -3.18 68.61 4.12
C ILE A 150 -1.91 68.31 3.31
N ILE A 151 -1.90 67.31 2.43
CA ILE A 151 -0.79 66.99 1.53
C ILE A 151 -0.58 68.12 0.53
N PHE A 152 -1.63 68.79 0.05
CA PHE A 152 -1.45 69.99 -0.79
C PHE A 152 -0.73 71.12 -0.03
N LEU A 153 -1.10 71.38 1.24
CA LEU A 153 -0.41 72.37 2.08
C LEU A 153 1.02 71.93 2.49
N ILE A 154 1.23 70.63 2.72
CA ILE A 154 2.54 70.04 3.01
C ILE A 154 3.42 70.07 1.76
N VAL A 155 2.91 69.82 0.56
CA VAL A 155 3.69 69.86 -0.68
C VAL A 155 4.13 71.29 -1.00
N VAL A 156 3.29 72.31 -0.75
CA VAL A 156 3.69 73.73 -0.90
C VAL A 156 4.78 74.11 0.11
N THR A 157 4.69 73.64 1.35
CA THR A 157 5.71 73.92 2.39
C THR A 157 6.98 73.08 2.23
N VAL A 158 6.88 71.84 1.75
CA VAL A 158 7.99 70.92 1.48
C VAL A 158 8.73 71.31 0.21
N ILE A 159 8.07 71.78 -0.85
CA ILE A 159 8.77 72.32 -2.03
C ILE A 159 9.53 73.60 -1.67
N GLY A 160 8.93 74.49 -0.86
CA GLY A 160 9.64 75.66 -0.31
C GLY A 160 10.81 75.29 0.60
N GLY A 161 10.64 74.26 1.44
CA GLY A 161 11.65 73.73 2.35
C GLY A 161 12.80 72.99 1.65
N ILE A 162 12.52 72.24 0.57
CA ILE A 162 13.52 71.50 -0.21
C ILE A 162 14.42 72.47 -1.00
N VAL A 163 13.85 73.56 -1.55
CA VAL A 163 14.65 74.62 -2.21
C VAL A 163 15.55 75.34 -1.19
N TYR A 164 15.09 75.55 0.04
CA TYR A 164 15.87 76.14 1.12
C TYR A 164 16.94 75.19 1.69
N ALA A 165 16.62 73.89 1.85
CA ALA A 165 17.51 72.87 2.42
C ALA A 165 18.62 72.44 1.45
N LYS A 166 18.36 72.39 0.12
CA LYS A 166 19.41 72.18 -0.89
C LYS A 166 20.46 73.30 -0.90
N LYS A 167 20.07 74.52 -0.52
CA LYS A 167 20.99 75.67 -0.38
C LYS A 167 21.86 75.59 0.89
N LYS A 168 21.53 74.73 1.86
CA LYS A 168 22.20 74.67 3.18
C LYS A 168 22.93 73.36 3.50
N GLY A 169 22.85 72.33 2.64
CA GLY A 169 23.76 71.17 2.69
C GLY A 169 23.61 70.26 3.92
N ILE A 170 22.38 69.95 4.34
CA ILE A 170 22.11 69.12 5.52
C ILE A 170 21.23 67.94 5.09
N PHE A 171 21.79 66.79 4.72
CA PHE A 171 21.18 65.46 4.91
C PHE A 171 22.21 64.37 4.56
N SER A 172 22.75 63.71 5.58
CA SER A 172 23.60 62.52 5.47
C SER A 172 22.78 61.24 5.68
N ASN A 173 22.94 60.27 4.78
CA ASN A 173 22.34 58.93 4.86
C ASN A 173 23.12 58.03 5.81
N GLY A 174 22.47 57.46 6.82
CA GLY A 174 23.05 56.34 7.54
C GLY A 174 22.14 55.84 8.65
N LEU A 175 21.47 54.71 8.42
CA LEU A 175 21.11 53.75 9.46
C LEU A 175 20.80 52.38 8.81
N PHE A 176 21.68 51.42 9.11
CA PHE A 176 21.60 49.95 9.00
C PHE A 176 21.53 49.29 7.61
N ASN A 177 22.72 48.96 7.08
CA ASN A 177 22.89 48.08 5.93
C ASN A 177 23.56 46.76 6.40
N ASN A 178 22.79 45.85 7.01
CA ASN A 178 23.24 44.51 7.40
C ASN A 178 23.36 43.60 6.17
N LYS A 179 24.31 43.90 5.29
CA LYS A 179 24.64 43.03 4.16
C LYS A 179 25.66 42.01 4.59
N VAL A 180 25.33 40.74 4.39
CA VAL A 180 26.26 39.62 4.56
C VAL A 180 27.48 39.84 3.67
N HIS A 181 28.68 39.59 4.21
CA HIS A 181 29.91 39.75 3.46
C HIS A 181 29.88 38.84 2.19
N PRO A 182 30.20 39.35 0.99
CA PRO A 182 30.03 38.62 -0.27
C PRO A 182 30.76 37.26 -0.30
N GLN A 183 31.93 37.17 0.33
CA GLN A 183 32.73 35.94 0.39
C GLN A 183 32.02 34.83 1.18
N VAL A 184 31.32 35.17 2.25
CA VAL A 184 30.58 34.22 3.10
C VAL A 184 29.34 33.74 2.38
N ALA A 185 28.62 34.65 1.71
CA ALA A 185 27.49 34.30 0.86
C ALA A 185 27.91 33.36 -0.29
N SER A 186 29.07 33.61 -0.91
CA SER A 186 29.63 32.72 -1.94
C SER A 186 30.00 31.34 -1.38
N TYR A 187 30.68 31.32 -0.23
CA TYR A 187 31.05 30.07 0.47
C TYR A 187 29.83 29.21 0.79
N ILE A 188 28.81 29.80 1.42
CA ILE A 188 27.55 29.14 1.78
C ILE A 188 26.84 28.64 0.51
N THR A 189 26.78 29.44 -0.54
CA THR A 189 26.16 29.06 -1.83
C THR A 189 26.82 27.84 -2.46
N ASN A 190 28.16 27.80 -2.47
CA ASN A 190 28.89 26.66 -3.03
C ASN A 190 28.65 25.36 -2.25
N HIS A 191 28.59 25.44 -0.93
CA HIS A 191 28.32 24.27 -0.09
C HIS A 191 26.86 23.78 -0.21
N ILE A 192 25.89 24.69 -0.32
CA ILE A 192 24.49 24.33 -0.62
C ILE A 192 24.39 23.61 -1.97
N LYS A 193 25.09 24.08 -3.00
CA LYS A 193 25.12 23.42 -4.33
C LYS A 193 25.74 22.02 -4.30
N GLN A 194 26.62 21.73 -3.34
CA GLN A 194 27.21 20.41 -3.11
C GLN A 194 26.34 19.51 -2.21
N GLY A 195 25.13 19.94 -1.83
CA GLY A 195 24.23 19.18 -0.95
C GLY A 195 24.64 19.15 0.52
N LYS A 196 25.57 20.02 0.95
CA LYS A 196 25.99 20.09 2.36
C LYS A 196 24.90 20.76 3.20
N LYS A 197 24.51 20.09 4.29
CA LYS A 197 23.52 20.58 5.27
C LYS A 197 24.10 21.71 6.13
N PHE A 198 23.24 22.52 6.74
CA PHE A 198 23.60 23.66 7.59
C PHE A 198 24.66 23.33 8.64
N GLU A 199 24.54 22.19 9.34
CA GLU A 199 25.50 21.80 10.40
C GLU A 199 26.95 21.68 9.88
N HIS A 200 27.16 21.16 8.67
CA HIS A 200 28.50 21.08 8.09
C HIS A 200 29.07 22.46 7.74
N ILE A 201 28.23 23.37 7.25
CA ILE A 201 28.63 24.74 6.89
C ILE A 201 28.93 25.53 8.17
N LYS A 202 28.11 25.33 9.19
CA LYS A 202 28.26 25.93 10.53
C LYS A 202 29.57 25.52 11.16
N GLN A 203 29.90 24.23 11.20
CA GLN A 203 31.16 23.74 11.80
C GLN A 203 32.39 24.39 11.17
N ASN A 204 32.42 24.50 9.83
CA ASN A 204 33.54 25.13 9.13
C ASN A 204 33.64 26.65 9.38
N LEU A 205 32.51 27.34 9.48
CA LEU A 205 32.49 28.78 9.76
C LEU A 205 32.84 29.08 11.24
N VAL A 206 32.41 28.24 12.18
CA VAL A 206 32.82 28.32 13.59
C VAL A 206 34.32 28.09 13.72
N GLN A 207 34.89 27.09 13.02
CA GLN A 207 36.34 26.86 12.97
C GLN A 207 37.10 28.06 12.38
N ALA A 208 36.47 28.81 11.47
CA ALA A 208 37.00 30.04 10.90
C ALA A 208 36.75 31.29 11.78
N GLY A 209 36.23 31.13 13.00
CA GLY A 209 36.05 32.20 13.98
C GLY A 209 34.75 33.00 13.87
N TRP A 210 33.74 32.49 13.16
CA TRP A 210 32.43 33.16 13.07
C TRP A 210 31.53 32.82 14.25
N GLU A 211 30.82 33.83 14.77
CA GLU A 211 29.79 33.61 15.78
C GLU A 211 28.58 32.88 15.18
N GLU A 212 28.01 31.95 15.96
CA GLU A 212 26.90 31.10 15.53
C GLU A 212 25.66 31.89 15.08
N LYS A 213 25.38 33.01 15.73
CA LYS A 213 24.26 33.91 15.38
C LYS A 213 24.46 34.54 14.00
N ASP A 214 25.68 34.94 13.68
CA ASP A 214 26.05 35.55 12.40
C ASP A 214 26.06 34.51 11.28
N ILE A 215 26.49 33.28 11.57
CA ILE A 215 26.40 32.14 10.66
C ILE A 215 24.93 31.89 10.28
N HIS A 216 24.03 31.87 11.26
CA HIS A 216 22.61 31.62 11.02
C HIS A 216 21.97 32.75 10.19
N HIS A 217 22.30 34.01 10.49
CA HIS A 217 21.86 35.16 9.70
C HIS A 217 22.41 35.12 8.27
N ALA A 218 23.71 34.85 8.11
CA ALA A 218 24.38 34.75 6.83
C ALA A 218 23.79 33.63 5.97
N TYR A 219 23.53 32.47 6.56
CA TYR A 219 22.91 31.33 5.91
C TYR A 219 21.50 31.64 5.41
N LYS A 220 20.64 32.18 6.27
CA LYS A 220 19.25 32.54 5.94
C LYS A 220 19.19 33.61 4.84
N SER A 221 20.01 34.64 4.95
CA SER A 221 20.09 35.73 3.97
C SER A 221 20.60 35.23 2.60
N THR A 222 21.62 34.37 2.62
CA THR A 222 22.17 33.74 1.40
C THR A 222 21.15 32.82 0.72
N MET A 223 20.44 31.98 1.49
CA MET A 223 19.36 31.14 0.95
C MET A 223 18.27 31.97 0.26
N LYS A 224 17.82 33.05 0.91
CA LYS A 224 16.81 33.96 0.36
C LYS A 224 17.29 34.57 -0.97
N THR A 225 18.53 35.02 -1.03
CA THR A 225 19.14 35.56 -2.26
C THR A 225 19.28 34.49 -3.35
N ASN A 226 19.72 33.28 -3.01
CA ASN A 226 19.84 32.17 -3.97
C ASN A 226 18.49 31.77 -4.55
N TYR A 227 17.46 31.67 -3.71
CA TYR A 227 16.09 31.39 -4.14
C TYR A 227 15.54 32.48 -5.05
N GLN A 228 15.78 33.76 -4.73
CA GLN A 228 15.37 34.88 -5.59
C GLN A 228 16.10 34.86 -6.93
N SER A 229 17.40 34.54 -6.95
CA SER A 229 18.18 34.40 -8.18
C SER A 229 17.70 33.23 -9.03
N TYR A 230 17.38 32.09 -8.40
CA TYR A 230 16.78 30.93 -9.07
C TYR A 230 15.42 31.27 -9.69
N LYS A 231 14.53 31.93 -8.92
CA LYS A 231 13.21 32.35 -9.41
C LYS A 231 13.30 33.35 -10.57
N LYS A 232 14.33 34.21 -10.59
CA LYS A 232 14.59 35.13 -11.71
C LYS A 232 15.17 34.41 -12.93
N ALA A 233 16.00 33.38 -12.73
CA ALA A 233 16.58 32.58 -13.80
C ALA A 233 15.57 31.60 -14.44
N GLN A 234 14.57 31.15 -13.68
CA GLN A 234 13.51 30.26 -14.15
C GLN A 234 12.16 30.93 -14.43
N GLY A 235 12.04 32.24 -14.19
CA GLY A 235 10.82 32.97 -14.51
C GLY A 235 10.63 33.07 -16.02
N PRO A 236 9.48 32.65 -16.59
CA PRO A 236 9.21 32.85 -18.00
C PRO A 236 9.26 34.34 -18.32
N ASP A 237 9.92 34.69 -19.44
CA ASP A 237 10.04 36.05 -19.95
C ASP A 237 8.67 36.74 -19.87
N LYS A 238 8.58 37.86 -19.15
CA LYS A 238 7.31 38.55 -18.87
C LYS A 238 6.53 38.88 -20.16
N LYS A 239 7.22 39.02 -21.29
CA LYS A 239 6.61 39.19 -22.61
C LYS A 239 5.94 37.91 -23.15
N LYS A 240 6.49 36.73 -22.86
CA LYS A 240 5.89 35.42 -23.20
C LYS A 240 4.70 35.09 -22.29
N VAL A 241 4.72 35.50 -21.02
CA VAL A 241 3.60 35.27 -20.08
C VAL A 241 2.34 36.04 -20.47
N ILE A 242 2.46 37.27 -20.98
CA ILE A 242 1.29 38.04 -21.46
C ILE A 242 0.70 37.38 -22.71
N MET A 243 1.55 36.89 -23.63
CA MET A 243 1.09 36.20 -24.83
C MET A 243 0.45 34.83 -24.50
N ILE A 244 1.02 34.08 -23.55
CA ILE A 244 0.48 32.82 -23.05
C ILE A 244 -0.78 33.03 -22.20
N SER A 245 -0.92 34.16 -21.49
CA SER A 245 -2.15 34.47 -20.75
C SER A 245 -3.30 34.81 -21.70
N VAL A 246 -3.04 35.52 -22.80
CA VAL A 246 -4.06 35.81 -23.81
C VAL A 246 -4.43 34.54 -24.59
N ILE A 247 -3.44 33.74 -25.00
CA ILE A 247 -3.69 32.45 -25.66
C ILE A 247 -4.34 31.44 -24.69
N GLY A 248 -3.96 31.46 -23.41
CA GLY A 248 -4.49 30.59 -22.37
C GLY A 248 -5.94 30.89 -22.04
N VAL A 249 -6.34 32.16 -21.96
CA VAL A 249 -7.76 32.53 -21.78
C VAL A 249 -8.59 32.14 -23.01
N VAL A 250 -8.06 32.28 -24.23
CA VAL A 250 -8.76 31.84 -25.45
C VAL A 250 -8.87 30.32 -25.52
N ILE A 251 -7.83 29.57 -25.14
CA ILE A 251 -7.86 28.10 -25.07
C ILE A 251 -8.76 27.61 -23.93
N ILE A 252 -8.86 28.32 -22.81
CA ILE A 252 -9.80 27.98 -21.72
C ILE A 252 -11.25 28.25 -22.14
N ILE A 253 -11.53 29.32 -22.89
CA ILE A 253 -12.88 29.61 -23.39
C ILE A 253 -13.28 28.60 -24.49
N VAL A 254 -12.38 28.27 -25.42
CA VAL A 254 -12.60 27.23 -26.44
C VAL A 254 -12.67 25.84 -25.82
N GLY A 255 -11.84 25.56 -24.81
CA GLY A 255 -11.84 24.34 -24.02
C GLY A 255 -13.11 24.18 -23.19
N MET A 256 -13.61 25.24 -22.53
CA MET A 256 -14.90 25.19 -21.83
C MET A 256 -16.09 24.97 -22.77
N PHE A 257 -15.99 25.39 -24.04
CA PHE A 257 -17.01 25.09 -25.06
C PHE A 257 -16.80 23.75 -25.79
N SER A 258 -15.65 23.08 -25.63
CA SER A 258 -15.35 21.78 -26.25
C SER A 258 -15.25 20.61 -25.25
N LEU A 259 -15.20 20.87 -23.93
CA LEU A 259 -15.07 19.85 -22.88
C LEU A 259 -16.42 19.34 -22.32
N SER A 260 -17.55 19.68 -22.94
CA SER A 260 -18.80 18.93 -22.74
C SER A 260 -18.83 17.60 -23.51
N GLY A 261 -17.74 17.23 -24.20
CA GLY A 261 -17.53 15.90 -24.75
C GLY A 261 -16.13 15.37 -24.39
N SER A 262 -16.08 14.19 -23.78
CA SER A 262 -14.89 13.33 -23.62
C SER A 262 -13.75 13.84 -22.72
N VAL A 263 -13.97 13.85 -21.40
CA VAL A 263 -12.94 13.34 -20.49
C VAL A 263 -13.28 11.87 -20.24
N GLY A 264 -12.50 10.96 -20.82
CA GLY A 264 -12.71 9.51 -20.66
C GLY A 264 -12.59 9.12 -19.20
N GLN A 265 -13.70 8.69 -18.60
CA GLN A 265 -13.76 8.20 -17.23
C GLN A 265 -13.48 6.70 -17.26
N ALA A 266 -12.24 6.30 -17.55
CA ALA A 266 -11.89 4.87 -17.70
C ALA A 266 -12.31 3.98 -16.51
N ILE A 267 -12.56 4.59 -15.34
CA ILE A 267 -13.05 3.92 -14.14
C ILE A 267 -14.26 4.70 -13.59
N LYS A 268 -15.39 4.02 -13.41
CA LYS A 268 -16.53 4.50 -12.61
C LYS A 268 -16.58 3.72 -11.31
N ILE A 269 -16.35 4.41 -10.20
CA ILE A 269 -16.50 3.84 -8.86
C ILE A 269 -17.95 4.06 -8.42
N GLN A 270 -18.72 2.99 -8.32
CA GLN A 270 -20.10 3.03 -7.83
C GLN A 270 -20.13 2.47 -6.41
N GLN A 271 -20.51 3.31 -5.45
CA GLN A 271 -20.74 2.87 -4.08
C GLN A 271 -22.21 2.53 -3.91
N THR A 272 -22.49 1.27 -3.59
CA THR A 272 -23.84 0.78 -3.32
C THR A 272 -23.94 0.45 -1.84
N VAL A 273 -24.97 1.00 -1.18
CA VAL A 273 -25.30 0.63 0.20
C VAL A 273 -26.40 -0.41 0.12
N ASP A 274 -26.11 -1.65 0.53
CA ASP A 274 -27.15 -2.65 0.72
C ASP A 274 -27.96 -2.25 1.97
N THR A 275 -29.20 -1.83 1.74
CA THR A 275 -30.09 -1.33 2.80
C THR A 275 -30.52 -2.40 3.79
N LYS A 276 -30.35 -3.70 3.48
CA LYS A 276 -30.68 -4.80 4.38
C LYS A 276 -29.52 -5.15 5.31
N THR A 277 -28.30 -5.07 4.81
CA THR A 277 -27.08 -5.47 5.55
C THR A 277 -26.31 -4.28 6.10
N SER A 278 -26.61 -3.06 5.64
CA SER A 278 -25.84 -1.83 5.90
C SER A 278 -24.37 -1.94 5.48
N VAL A 279 -24.04 -2.86 4.57
CA VAL A 279 -22.70 -3.01 4.01
C VAL A 279 -22.56 -2.06 2.82
N LEU A 280 -21.48 -1.29 2.81
CA LEU A 280 -21.06 -0.46 1.69
C LEU A 280 -20.24 -1.33 0.74
N THR A 281 -20.77 -1.66 -0.43
CA THR A 281 -20.00 -2.28 -1.51
C THR A 281 -19.49 -1.19 -2.45
N THR A 282 -18.22 -1.29 -2.82
CA THR A 282 -17.62 -0.41 -3.83
C THR A 282 -17.42 -1.24 -5.08
N ASP A 283 -18.24 -1.01 -6.10
CA ASP A 283 -18.16 -1.68 -7.38
C ASP A 283 -17.34 -0.81 -8.34
N ILE A 284 -16.26 -1.38 -8.88
CA ILE A 284 -15.45 -0.75 -9.92
C ILE A 284 -16.04 -1.17 -11.27
N ILE A 285 -16.61 -0.22 -12.00
CA ILE A 285 -17.17 -0.45 -13.34
C ILE A 285 -16.19 0.12 -14.37
N CYS A 286 -15.68 -0.77 -15.21
CA CYS A 286 -14.80 -0.42 -16.32
C CYS A 286 -15.61 0.09 -17.52
N GLU A 287 -15.13 1.14 -18.18
CA GLU A 287 -15.75 1.63 -19.42
C GLU A 287 -15.52 0.65 -20.60
N ASP A 288 -16.38 0.73 -21.61
CA ASP A 288 -16.43 -0.19 -22.74
C ASP A 288 -15.05 -0.51 -23.34
N GLY A 289 -14.72 -1.80 -23.42
CA GLY A 289 -13.43 -2.31 -23.93
C GLY A 289 -12.34 -2.49 -22.87
N LEU A 290 -12.61 -2.11 -21.62
CA LEU A 290 -11.79 -2.46 -20.46
C LEU A 290 -12.50 -3.53 -19.63
N ILE A 291 -11.73 -4.48 -19.10
CA ILE A 291 -12.22 -5.49 -18.15
C ILE A 291 -11.63 -5.23 -16.77
N LEU A 292 -12.27 -5.78 -15.74
CA LEU A 292 -11.74 -5.74 -14.38
C LEU A 292 -10.46 -6.59 -14.31
N ASN A 293 -9.41 -6.07 -13.68
CA ASN A 293 -8.21 -6.87 -13.46
C ASN A 293 -8.48 -8.04 -12.48
N PRO A 294 -7.63 -9.09 -12.44
CA PRO A 294 -7.87 -10.26 -11.58
C PRO A 294 -7.93 -9.95 -10.08
N THR A 295 -7.30 -8.85 -9.65
CA THR A 295 -7.32 -8.35 -8.27
C THR A 295 -8.60 -7.58 -7.94
N GLY A 296 -9.38 -7.17 -8.94
CA GLY A 296 -10.64 -6.45 -8.79
C GLY A 296 -10.49 -4.99 -8.39
N ASP A 297 -9.28 -4.45 -8.38
CA ASP A 297 -8.94 -3.09 -7.91
C ASP A 297 -8.73 -2.08 -9.05
N GLY A 298 -8.82 -2.53 -10.31
CA GLY A 298 -8.63 -1.67 -11.47
C GLY A 298 -9.20 -2.23 -12.77
N CYS A 299 -9.06 -1.44 -13.83
CA CYS A 299 -9.49 -1.78 -15.18
C CYS A 299 -8.27 -1.93 -16.09
N CYS A 300 -8.30 -2.91 -16.98
CA CYS A 300 -7.24 -3.21 -17.92
C CYS A 300 -7.81 -3.47 -19.32
N GLN A 301 -6.96 -3.37 -20.34
CA GLN A 301 -7.36 -3.63 -21.72
C GLN A 301 -7.30 -5.14 -22.01
N ASP A 302 -8.31 -5.63 -22.73
CA ASP A 302 -8.39 -6.99 -23.28
C ASP A 302 -8.65 -6.90 -24.79
N VAL A 303 -7.57 -6.64 -25.54
CA VAL A 303 -7.52 -6.48 -26.99
C VAL A 303 -7.89 -7.80 -27.68
N ASN A 304 -7.57 -8.93 -27.07
CA ASN A 304 -7.79 -10.25 -27.67
C ASN A 304 -9.14 -10.90 -27.28
N GLN A 305 -9.90 -10.26 -26.38
CA GLN A 305 -11.23 -10.66 -25.90
C GLN A 305 -11.24 -12.02 -25.18
N ASN A 306 -10.14 -12.42 -24.53
CA ASN A 306 -10.06 -13.67 -23.76
C ASN A 306 -10.51 -13.53 -22.30
N GLN A 307 -10.99 -12.35 -21.89
CA GLN A 307 -11.35 -11.97 -20.52
C GLN A 307 -10.16 -11.94 -19.55
N VAL A 308 -8.95 -11.75 -20.06
CA VAL A 308 -7.71 -11.58 -19.29
C VAL A 308 -7.04 -10.29 -19.73
N CYS A 309 -6.46 -9.54 -18.78
CA CYS A 309 -5.78 -8.30 -19.11
C CYS A 309 -4.58 -8.55 -20.03
N ASP A 310 -4.45 -7.85 -21.15
CA ASP A 310 -3.33 -8.06 -22.09
C ASP A 310 -1.96 -7.77 -21.45
N ASP A 311 -1.90 -6.78 -20.56
CA ASP A 311 -0.66 -6.44 -19.83
C ASP A 311 -0.25 -7.59 -18.86
N ILE A 312 -1.20 -8.42 -18.42
CA ILE A 312 -0.96 -9.64 -17.64
C ILE A 312 -0.63 -10.82 -18.58
N ASP A 313 -1.31 -10.90 -19.73
CA ASP A 313 -1.08 -11.95 -20.73
C ASP A 313 0.36 -11.95 -21.22
N ILE A 314 0.95 -10.79 -21.54
CA ILE A 314 2.34 -10.75 -22.04
C ILE A 314 3.33 -11.28 -21.00
N TYR A 315 3.14 -10.98 -19.72
CA TYR A 315 4.03 -11.49 -18.68
C TYR A 315 3.84 -13.00 -18.47
N GLN A 316 2.60 -13.47 -18.37
CA GLN A 316 2.28 -14.89 -18.17
C GLN A 316 2.64 -15.76 -19.39
N LEU A 317 2.52 -15.24 -20.61
CA LEU A 317 2.93 -15.90 -21.86
C LEU A 317 4.42 -16.21 -21.90
N ASN A 318 5.23 -15.45 -21.16
CA ASN A 318 6.68 -15.62 -21.12
C ASN A 318 7.16 -16.58 -20.02
N LYS A 319 6.25 -17.23 -19.27
CA LYS A 319 6.64 -18.23 -18.27
C LYS A 319 7.35 -19.42 -18.92
N ALA A 320 8.43 -19.86 -18.28
CA ALA A 320 9.19 -21.02 -18.70
C ALA A 320 8.34 -22.30 -18.61
N ALA A 321 8.47 -23.20 -19.57
CA ALA A 321 7.80 -24.50 -19.51
C ALA A 321 8.33 -25.39 -18.37
N GLN A 322 9.55 -25.13 -17.90
CA GLN A 322 10.23 -25.87 -16.84
C GLN A 322 10.97 -24.90 -15.92
N ASP A 323 11.05 -25.24 -14.64
CA ASP A 323 11.78 -24.45 -13.64
C ASP A 323 13.27 -24.40 -13.97
N LYS A 324 13.84 -23.19 -13.99
CA LYS A 324 15.30 -23.03 -13.94
C LYS A 324 15.82 -23.45 -12.57
N ALA A 325 17.00 -24.07 -12.54
CA ALA A 325 17.68 -24.45 -11.29
C ALA A 325 17.95 -23.25 -10.37
N VAL A 326 18.18 -22.09 -10.97
CA VAL A 326 18.28 -20.79 -10.30
C VAL A 326 17.44 -19.81 -11.10
N CYS A 327 16.47 -19.18 -10.45
CA CYS A 327 15.63 -18.16 -11.06
C CYS A 327 16.11 -16.76 -10.67
N SER A 328 15.81 -15.79 -11.53
CA SER A 328 16.01 -14.35 -11.31
C SER A 328 14.73 -13.54 -11.54
N ASP A 329 13.72 -14.18 -12.11
CA ASP A 329 12.41 -13.63 -12.45
C ASP A 329 11.33 -14.70 -12.28
N ASN A 330 10.08 -14.33 -12.00
CA ASN A 330 8.97 -15.29 -11.92
C ASN A 330 8.72 -16.02 -13.25
N ASN A 331 9.11 -15.45 -14.40
CA ASN A 331 9.05 -16.10 -15.71
C ASN A 331 10.10 -17.19 -15.89
N ASP A 332 11.11 -17.27 -15.03
CA ASP A 332 12.07 -18.39 -15.00
C ASP A 332 11.46 -19.68 -14.39
N CYS A 333 10.24 -19.58 -13.86
CA CYS A 333 9.55 -20.66 -13.18
C CYS A 333 8.35 -21.18 -13.98
N SER A 334 8.03 -22.46 -13.81
CA SER A 334 6.89 -23.11 -14.44
C SER A 334 5.56 -22.52 -13.95
N ALA A 335 4.47 -22.92 -14.61
CA ALA A 335 3.11 -22.49 -14.26
C ALA A 335 2.85 -22.54 -12.73
N ASP A 336 2.20 -21.50 -12.23
CA ASP A 336 1.86 -21.26 -10.81
C ASP A 336 3.01 -21.08 -9.80
N LYS A 337 4.26 -21.32 -10.21
CA LYS A 337 5.44 -21.02 -9.38
C LYS A 337 5.92 -19.61 -9.59
N VAL A 338 6.65 -19.13 -8.60
CA VAL A 338 7.29 -17.81 -8.55
C VAL A 338 8.73 -17.97 -8.09
N CYS A 339 9.57 -16.99 -8.40
CA CYS A 339 10.97 -16.99 -8.02
C CYS A 339 11.11 -16.49 -6.58
N ILE A 340 11.33 -17.40 -5.63
CA ILE A 340 11.48 -17.12 -4.20
C ILE A 340 12.95 -17.31 -3.82
N ASN A 341 13.64 -16.23 -3.44
CA ASN A 341 15.05 -16.27 -3.04
C ASN A 341 15.95 -17.03 -4.05
N ASN A 342 15.75 -16.79 -5.35
CA ASN A 342 16.41 -17.44 -6.48
C ASN A 342 16.06 -18.92 -6.70
N LYS A 343 14.97 -19.44 -6.13
CA LYS A 343 14.45 -20.79 -6.38
C LYS A 343 12.98 -20.75 -6.77
N CYS A 344 12.58 -21.55 -7.75
CA CYS A 344 11.18 -21.67 -8.13
C CYS A 344 10.40 -22.44 -7.06
N GLY A 345 9.31 -21.87 -6.58
CA GLY A 345 8.46 -22.47 -5.54
C GLY A 345 7.11 -21.78 -5.42
N TYR A 346 6.34 -22.17 -4.41
CA TYR A 346 5.06 -21.55 -4.09
C TYR A 346 5.17 -20.73 -2.81
N VAL A 347 4.50 -19.56 -2.77
CA VAL A 347 4.47 -18.71 -1.57
C VAL A 347 3.87 -19.45 -0.37
N LYS A 348 2.86 -20.30 -0.61
CA LYS A 348 2.23 -21.12 0.44
C LYS A 348 3.18 -22.15 1.08
N ASP A 349 4.29 -22.50 0.42
CA ASP A 349 5.24 -23.51 0.89
C ASP A 349 6.44 -22.90 1.63
N ILE A 350 6.41 -21.59 1.94
CA ILE A 350 7.51 -20.90 2.63
C ILE A 350 7.74 -21.50 4.04
N TYR A 351 6.67 -21.86 4.75
CA TYR A 351 6.76 -22.61 6.01
C TYR A 351 6.43 -24.08 5.77
N LYS A 352 7.29 -24.97 6.28
CA LYS A 352 7.08 -26.41 6.16
C LYS A 352 6.38 -26.93 7.41
N GLY A 353 5.19 -27.50 7.25
CA GLY A 353 4.51 -28.18 8.36
C GLY A 353 3.67 -27.26 9.25
N SER A 354 3.28 -26.09 8.74
CA SER A 354 2.28 -25.21 9.37
C SER A 354 0.96 -25.93 9.70
N ASP A 355 0.70 -27.06 9.04
CA ASP A 355 -0.48 -27.89 9.28
C ASP A 355 -0.53 -28.55 10.66
N ILE A 356 0.59 -28.70 11.38
CA ILE A 356 0.69 -29.62 12.53
C ILE A 356 0.81 -28.90 13.90
N CYS A 357 0.95 -27.57 13.95
CA CYS A 357 1.16 -26.88 15.23
C CYS A 357 -0.12 -26.45 15.97
N SER A 358 -0.02 -26.40 17.30
CA SER A 358 -1.10 -26.06 18.23
C SER A 358 -1.45 -24.57 18.26
N LYS A 359 -0.56 -23.70 17.78
CA LYS A 359 -0.76 -22.25 17.67
C LYS A 359 -0.17 -21.76 16.36
N ARG A 360 -0.93 -20.96 15.63
CA ARG A 360 -0.54 -20.44 14.31
C ARG A 360 -0.46 -18.92 14.35
N CYS A 361 0.63 -18.39 13.81
CA CYS A 361 0.90 -16.97 13.72
C CYS A 361 0.86 -16.51 12.26
N THR A 362 0.34 -15.30 12.05
CA THR A 362 0.47 -14.57 10.78
C THR A 362 0.90 -13.14 11.10
N TYR A 363 1.79 -12.57 10.29
CA TYR A 363 2.11 -11.15 10.43
C TYR A 363 0.97 -10.31 9.85
N TYR A 364 0.64 -9.20 10.53
CA TYR A 364 -0.32 -8.21 10.04
C TYR A 364 0.34 -6.89 9.67
N SER A 365 1.58 -6.67 10.09
CA SER A 365 2.37 -5.49 9.75
C SER A 365 3.87 -5.79 9.86
N VAL A 366 4.68 -5.08 9.07
CA VAL A 366 6.14 -5.16 9.11
C VAL A 366 6.70 -3.75 9.07
N GLU A 367 7.60 -3.43 10.01
CA GLU A 367 8.45 -2.24 9.91
C GLU A 367 9.63 -2.56 8.98
N THR A 368 9.75 -1.84 7.88
CA THR A 368 10.87 -1.97 6.96
C THR A 368 11.74 -0.72 6.96
N VAL A 369 13.05 -0.92 6.85
CA VAL A 369 14.02 0.17 6.69
C VAL A 369 14.76 -0.01 5.38
N THR A 370 14.76 1.03 4.56
CA THR A 370 15.39 1.04 3.24
C THR A 370 16.86 1.48 3.31
N SER A 371 17.63 1.21 2.25
CA SER A 371 19.05 1.62 2.17
C SER A 371 19.30 3.13 2.24
N ASP A 372 18.32 3.95 1.88
CA ASP A 372 18.35 5.41 2.00
C ASP A 372 17.89 5.92 3.38
N GLY A 373 17.54 5.01 4.29
CA GLY A 373 17.22 5.30 5.69
C GLY A 373 15.78 5.71 5.91
N GLU A 374 14.88 5.43 4.97
CA GLU A 374 13.45 5.62 5.15
C GLU A 374 12.85 4.41 5.89
N THR A 375 11.86 4.67 6.72
CA THR A 375 11.15 3.66 7.51
C THR A 375 9.70 3.62 7.08
N TYR A 376 9.18 2.41 6.85
CA TYR A 376 7.81 2.17 6.44
C TYR A 376 7.15 1.14 7.35
N PHE A 377 5.86 1.33 7.64
CA PHE A 377 5.02 0.32 8.28
C PHE A 377 4.07 -0.23 7.22
N HIS A 378 4.38 -1.42 6.70
CA HIS A 378 3.59 -2.05 5.64
C HIS A 378 2.66 -3.08 6.24
N LYS A 379 1.38 -3.02 5.86
CA LYS A 379 0.44 -4.13 5.97
C LYS A 379 0.51 -4.99 4.70
N PRO A 380 0.13 -6.27 4.76
CA PRO A 380 -0.03 -7.07 3.55
C PRO A 380 -0.90 -6.36 2.49
N GLY A 381 -0.48 -6.46 1.23
CA GLY A 381 -1.07 -5.78 0.08
C GLY A 381 -0.60 -4.34 -0.13
N GLN A 382 0.17 -3.73 0.79
CA GLN A 382 0.65 -2.36 0.62
C GLN A 382 1.97 -2.28 -0.15
N ASP A 383 2.01 -1.37 -1.12
CA ASP A 383 3.20 -1.07 -1.89
C ASP A 383 4.13 -0.05 -1.19
N GLY A 384 5.42 -0.20 -1.43
CA GLY A 384 6.46 0.81 -1.25
C GLY A 384 7.20 1.07 -2.56
N TYR A 385 7.84 2.23 -2.66
CA TYR A 385 8.54 2.66 -3.87
C TYR A 385 9.90 3.28 -3.54
N THR A 386 10.85 3.10 -4.43
CA THR A 386 12.12 3.83 -4.36
C THR A 386 11.96 5.23 -4.93
N ALA A 387 12.75 6.19 -4.43
CA ALA A 387 12.73 7.58 -4.91
C ALA A 387 12.98 7.75 -6.44
N ALA A 388 13.52 6.74 -7.11
CA ALA A 388 13.76 6.73 -8.55
C ALA A 388 12.62 6.12 -9.38
N GLY A 389 11.55 5.59 -8.75
CA GLY A 389 10.35 5.06 -9.40
C GLY A 389 10.54 3.79 -10.25
N GLY A 390 11.76 3.25 -10.34
CA GLY A 390 12.06 2.04 -11.13
C GLY A 390 11.98 0.73 -10.34
N LEU A 391 11.89 0.80 -9.01
CA LEU A 391 11.71 -0.36 -8.14
C LEU A 391 10.55 -0.09 -7.19
N THR A 392 9.62 -1.03 -7.14
CA THR A 392 8.55 -1.09 -6.14
C THR A 392 8.63 -2.42 -5.40
N TRP A 393 8.13 -2.45 -4.17
CA TRP A 393 7.97 -3.68 -3.41
C TRP A 393 6.59 -3.73 -2.79
N ASN A 394 5.97 -4.91 -2.78
CA ASN A 394 4.70 -5.16 -2.12
C ASN A 394 4.94 -6.17 -0.98
N LEU A 395 4.40 -5.89 0.21
CA LEU A 395 4.38 -6.90 1.26
C LEU A 395 3.21 -7.86 0.98
N LEU A 396 3.50 -9.10 0.62
CA LEU A 396 2.47 -10.10 0.34
C LEU A 396 1.88 -10.68 1.63
N ASP A 397 0.70 -11.28 1.53
CA ASP A 397 0.20 -12.19 2.57
C ASP A 397 1.09 -13.44 2.62
N ALA A 398 1.55 -13.80 3.82
CA ALA A 398 2.25 -15.05 4.04
C ALA A 398 1.32 -16.13 4.61
N PRO A 399 1.57 -17.41 4.29
CA PRO A 399 0.93 -18.51 4.99
C PRO A 399 1.19 -18.43 6.50
N SER A 400 0.25 -18.93 7.29
CA SER A 400 0.44 -19.08 8.74
C SER A 400 1.64 -19.97 9.04
N HIS A 401 2.35 -19.67 10.12
CA HIS A 401 3.47 -20.45 10.61
C HIS A 401 3.30 -20.78 12.08
N CYS A 402 4.16 -21.66 12.58
CA CYS A 402 4.12 -22.06 13.98
C CYS A 402 4.85 -21.04 14.85
N ILE A 403 4.38 -20.79 16.07
CA ILE A 403 4.98 -19.81 17.00
C ILE A 403 6.47 -20.09 17.32
N GLU A 404 6.93 -21.32 17.13
CA GLU A 404 8.32 -21.72 17.35
C GLU A 404 9.23 -21.47 16.13
N GLU A 405 8.63 -21.19 14.96
CA GLU A 405 9.35 -20.85 13.75
C GLU A 405 9.59 -19.33 13.68
N ASN A 406 10.72 -18.92 13.14
CA ASN A 406 10.96 -17.50 12.89
C ASN A 406 10.03 -16.99 11.79
N ALA A 407 9.28 -15.94 12.07
CA ALA A 407 8.46 -15.27 11.07
C ALA A 407 9.34 -14.78 9.89
N GLN A 408 8.97 -15.21 8.70
CA GLN A 408 9.46 -14.75 7.41
C GLN A 408 8.43 -13.87 6.73
N THR A 409 8.83 -12.63 6.47
CA THR A 409 8.08 -11.68 5.66
C THR A 409 8.30 -11.94 4.19
N VAL A 410 7.27 -11.75 3.37
CA VAL A 410 7.30 -12.04 1.93
C VAL A 410 7.16 -10.74 1.16
N PHE A 411 8.24 -10.30 0.51
CA PHE A 411 8.23 -9.11 -0.33
C PHE A 411 8.26 -9.49 -1.80
N GLU A 412 7.31 -8.98 -2.57
CA GLU A 412 7.32 -9.04 -4.02
C GLU A 412 8.00 -7.79 -4.58
N ILE A 413 9.14 -7.95 -5.24
CA ILE A 413 9.90 -6.88 -5.84
C ILE A 413 9.54 -6.78 -7.32
N SER A 414 9.00 -5.64 -7.72
CA SER A 414 8.70 -5.33 -9.12
C SER A 414 9.69 -4.30 -9.67
N LYS A 415 10.32 -4.62 -10.80
CA LYS A 415 11.27 -3.73 -11.47
C LYS A 415 10.60 -3.14 -12.71
N LEU A 416 10.39 -1.84 -12.72
CA LEU A 416 9.68 -1.10 -13.75
C LEU A 416 10.65 -0.28 -14.57
N GLY A 417 10.54 -0.32 -15.90
CA GLY A 417 11.37 0.50 -16.75
C GLY A 417 10.74 0.86 -18.08
N PRO A 418 11.37 1.78 -18.82
CA PRO A 418 10.88 2.19 -20.12
C PRO A 418 11.04 1.05 -21.13
N THR A 419 9.95 0.63 -21.74
CA THR A 419 9.93 -0.18 -22.94
C THR A 419 9.47 0.64 -24.13
N THR A 420 10.05 0.35 -25.29
CA THR A 420 9.63 0.97 -26.54
C THR A 420 8.57 0.08 -27.17
N ILE A 421 7.34 0.57 -27.23
CA ILE A 421 6.27 -0.03 -28.03
C ILE A 421 6.26 0.64 -29.40
N ILE A 422 6.09 -0.16 -30.46
CA ILE A 422 5.92 0.34 -31.83
C ILE A 422 4.43 0.21 -32.13
N ASN A 423 3.76 1.32 -32.41
CA ASN A 423 2.35 1.27 -32.80
C ASN A 423 2.17 0.75 -34.24
N GLU A 424 0.92 0.52 -34.66
CA GLU A 424 0.58 0.04 -36.01
C GLU A 424 1.13 0.94 -37.13
N ASN A 425 1.38 2.22 -36.84
CA ASN A 425 1.93 3.20 -37.78
C ASN A 425 3.48 3.21 -37.80
N GLY A 426 4.14 2.34 -37.03
CA GLY A 426 5.60 2.31 -36.92
C GLY A 426 6.20 3.37 -35.98
N GLU A 427 5.38 4.16 -35.28
CA GLU A 427 5.86 5.16 -34.32
C GLU A 427 6.30 4.49 -33.02
N LYS A 428 7.50 4.84 -32.56
CA LYS A 428 8.05 4.41 -31.27
C LYS A 428 7.48 5.26 -30.15
N LYS A 429 6.74 4.67 -29.23
CA LYS A 429 6.30 5.30 -27.97
C LYS A 429 7.00 4.62 -26.80
N SER A 430 7.40 5.40 -25.81
CA SER A 430 7.93 4.85 -24.55
C SER A 430 6.75 4.60 -23.60
N LYS A 431 6.56 3.36 -23.15
CA LYS A 431 5.64 2.98 -22.07
C LYS A 431 6.49 2.51 -20.89
N ILE A 432 6.06 2.76 -19.65
CA ILE A 432 6.65 2.09 -18.49
C ILE A 432 6.02 0.71 -18.39
N SER A 433 6.83 -0.34 -18.34
CA SER A 433 6.36 -1.71 -18.20
C SER A 433 7.13 -2.45 -17.12
N LEU A 434 6.53 -3.54 -16.63
CA LEU A 434 7.19 -4.51 -15.78
C LEU A 434 8.32 -5.19 -16.55
N LEU A 435 9.55 -5.05 -16.06
CA LEU A 435 10.74 -5.70 -16.63
C LEU A 435 11.00 -7.04 -15.97
N SER A 436 10.83 -7.10 -14.64
CA SER A 436 11.00 -8.33 -13.89
C SER A 436 10.25 -8.30 -12.55
N LYS A 437 9.87 -9.48 -12.05
CA LYS A 437 9.24 -9.68 -10.74
C LYS A 437 9.94 -10.82 -10.01
N GLU A 438 10.26 -10.63 -8.74
CA GLU A 438 10.84 -11.68 -7.87
C GLU A 438 10.27 -11.57 -6.47
N ILE A 439 10.30 -12.68 -5.72
CA ILE A 439 9.93 -12.72 -4.31
C ILE A 439 11.19 -12.92 -3.48
N ILE A 440 11.33 -12.09 -2.45
CA ILE A 440 12.33 -12.28 -1.40
C ILE A 440 11.64 -12.55 -0.08
N THR A 441 12.24 -13.39 0.76
CA THR A 441 11.79 -13.55 2.14
C THR A 441 12.82 -13.01 3.11
N LEU A 442 12.36 -12.36 4.18
CA LEU A 442 13.22 -11.77 5.21
C LEU A 442 12.70 -12.14 6.61
N GLU A 443 13.59 -12.65 7.45
CA GLU A 443 13.35 -12.79 8.89
C GLU A 443 13.50 -11.43 9.60
N GLN A 444 13.00 -11.32 10.84
CA GLN A 444 13.19 -10.12 11.65
C GLN A 444 14.68 -9.81 11.85
N GLY A 445 15.07 -8.56 11.64
CA GLY A 445 16.45 -8.09 11.65
C GLY A 445 17.26 -8.44 10.40
N GLN A 446 16.68 -9.17 9.43
CA GLN A 446 17.40 -9.58 8.23
C GLN A 446 17.38 -8.48 7.15
N LYS A 447 18.56 -8.20 6.61
CA LYS A 447 18.73 -7.33 5.44
C LYS A 447 18.73 -8.13 4.15
N SER A 448 17.99 -7.67 3.15
CA SER A 448 17.95 -8.23 1.81
C SER A 448 19.33 -8.16 1.13
N LYS A 449 19.50 -9.00 0.10
CA LYS A 449 20.57 -8.78 -0.88
C LYS A 449 20.36 -7.44 -1.58
N ILE A 450 21.43 -6.92 -2.21
CA ILE A 450 21.34 -5.71 -3.01
C ILE A 450 20.45 -5.98 -4.22
N ILE A 451 19.32 -5.30 -4.27
CA ILE A 451 18.37 -5.30 -5.38
C ILE A 451 18.86 -4.24 -6.37
N THR A 452 19.14 -4.66 -7.60
CA THR A 452 19.60 -3.78 -8.67
C THR A 452 18.56 -3.66 -9.77
N HIS A 453 18.39 -2.46 -10.32
CA HIS A 453 17.51 -2.24 -11.46
C HIS A 453 18.16 -2.74 -12.78
N PRO A 454 17.48 -3.55 -13.62
CA PRO A 454 18.08 -4.15 -14.81
C PRO A 454 18.54 -3.12 -15.85
N ALA A 455 17.81 -2.00 -16.00
CA ALA A 455 18.18 -0.93 -16.92
C ALA A 455 19.17 0.09 -16.34
N ASN A 456 19.44 0.06 -15.02
CA ASN A 456 20.32 1.03 -14.37
C ASN A 456 20.98 0.43 -13.12
N SER A 457 22.21 -0.07 -13.28
CA SER A 457 23.00 -0.70 -12.21
C SER A 457 23.43 0.25 -11.09
N ASN A 458 23.27 1.57 -11.27
CA ASN A 458 23.50 2.55 -10.21
C ASN A 458 22.37 2.58 -9.19
N ILE A 459 21.16 2.12 -9.57
CA ILE A 459 20.06 1.97 -8.63
C ILE A 459 20.30 0.67 -7.86
N LYS A 460 20.78 0.84 -6.62
CA LYS A 460 21.03 -0.22 -5.66
C LYS A 460 20.16 0.02 -4.44
N PHE A 461 19.42 -1.00 -4.04
CA PHE A 461 18.44 -0.90 -2.98
C PHE A 461 18.53 -2.11 -2.07
N THR A 462 18.29 -1.93 -0.78
CA THR A 462 18.15 -3.05 0.18
C THR A 462 17.01 -2.76 1.13
N LEU A 463 16.30 -3.80 1.53
CA LEU A 463 15.26 -3.78 2.56
C LEU A 463 15.79 -4.46 3.82
N LEU A 464 15.51 -3.88 4.99
CA LEU A 464 15.68 -4.53 6.29
C LEU A 464 14.29 -4.72 6.87
N ALA A 465 13.90 -5.96 7.17
CA ALA A 465 12.72 -6.22 7.99
C ALA A 465 13.09 -5.96 9.45
N ASN A 466 12.82 -4.75 9.96
CA ASN A 466 13.28 -4.31 11.28
C ASN A 466 12.50 -5.00 12.41
N GLU A 467 11.17 -4.95 12.32
CA GLU A 467 10.26 -5.53 13.30
C GLU A 467 9.06 -6.17 12.58
N ILE A 468 8.70 -7.39 12.97
CA ILE A 468 7.55 -8.12 12.42
C ILE A 468 6.46 -8.15 13.50
N PHE A 469 5.27 -7.66 13.16
CA PHE A 469 4.13 -7.64 14.08
C PHE A 469 3.18 -8.77 13.73
N GLU A 470 2.97 -9.68 14.68
CA GLU A 470 2.27 -10.93 14.49
C GLU A 470 0.98 -11.03 15.30
N ASN A 471 0.02 -11.77 14.77
CA ASN A 471 -1.18 -12.20 15.47
C ASN A 471 -1.20 -13.73 15.51
N CYS A 472 -1.20 -14.30 16.72
CA CYS A 472 -1.15 -15.74 16.94
C CYS A 472 -2.46 -16.23 17.55
N ASN A 473 -3.09 -17.20 16.91
CA ASN A 473 -4.33 -17.85 17.35
C ASN A 473 -4.10 -19.29 17.79
#